data_AF-S9W4M4-F1
#
_entry.id   AF-S9W4M4-F1
#
_cell.length_a   1.000
_cell.length_b   1.000
_cell.length_c   1.000
_cell.angle_alpha   90.00
_cell.angle_beta   90.00
_cell.angle_gamma   90.00
#
_symmetry.space_group_name_H-M   'P 1'
#
loop_
_entity.id
_entity.type
_entity.pdbx_description
1 polymer ?
#
loop_
_entity_poly.entity_id
_entity_poly.type
_entity_poly.pdbx_seq_one_letter_code
_entity_poly.pdbx_strand_id
1 'polypeptide(L)'
;MSISGLVPDGRALARFLRTETMNYRYLYDGSLPLNEMVNTLAEKHQRHIHFGGKRPFGVGLLIAGYDRQGVHLVQTVPSGDVYDYKATAMGVRSQSARTYLEKHFTTLTSISLEELITHALKALASATPENVNLNVNNTTIAVVGKDVPFTILNEEAARKYLDNFVMRPQDRVAANVNEEDDEVIHEQPLDVDE
;
A
#
# COMPACT_ATOMS: atom_id res chain seq x y z
N MET A 1 7.83 1.76 2.22
CA MET A 1 6.53 1.36 2.82
C MET A 1 5.70 2.61 3.11
N SER A 2 4.39 2.52 2.95
CA SER A 2 3.40 3.48 3.44
C SER A 2 2.55 2.82 4.53
N ILE A 3 2.00 3.60 5.45
CA ILE A 3 1.22 3.10 6.60
C ILE A 3 -0.12 3.81 6.70
N SER A 4 -1.15 3.08 7.13
CA SER A 4 -2.46 3.64 7.46
C SER A 4 -2.97 3.03 8.76
N GLY A 5 -3.40 3.87 9.71
CA GLY A 5 -3.80 3.44 11.07
C GLY A 5 -2.83 3.91 12.16
N LEU A 6 -2.57 3.08 13.17
CA LEU A 6 -1.78 3.43 14.34
C LEU A 6 -0.28 3.58 13.99
N VAL A 7 0.19 4.83 13.95
CA VAL A 7 1.59 5.17 13.65
C VAL A 7 2.62 4.47 14.57
N PRO A 8 2.40 4.32 15.90
CA PRO A 8 3.33 3.59 16.76
C PRO A 8 3.54 2.14 16.32
N ASP A 9 2.47 1.45 15.93
CA ASP A 9 2.52 0.07 15.43
C ASP A 9 3.25 0.03 14.08
N GLY A 10 2.96 0.96 13.19
CA GLY A 10 3.67 1.10 11.91
C GLY A 10 5.17 1.30 12.09
N ARG A 11 5.60 2.09 13.10
CA ARG A 11 7.01 2.26 13.44
C ARG A 11 7.63 0.99 14.01
N ALA A 12 6.90 0.24 14.82
CA ALA A 12 7.37 -1.05 15.36
C ALA A 12 7.60 -2.07 14.23
N LEU A 13 6.65 -2.19 13.31
CA LEU A 13 6.78 -3.05 12.13
C LEU A 13 7.88 -2.58 11.18
N ALA A 14 8.02 -1.27 10.95
CA ALA A 14 9.11 -0.72 10.14
C ALA A 14 10.50 -1.06 10.72
N ARG A 15 10.66 -0.98 12.04
CA ARG A 15 11.91 -1.39 12.72
C ARG A 15 12.15 -2.88 12.55
N PHE A 16 11.13 -3.71 12.77
CA PHE A 16 11.21 -5.15 12.57
C PHE A 16 11.67 -5.50 11.14
N LEU A 17 11.01 -4.97 10.11
CA LEU A 17 11.37 -5.21 8.71
C LEU A 17 12.79 -4.75 8.37
N ARG A 18 13.24 -3.62 8.92
CA ARG A 18 14.62 -3.15 8.74
C ARG A 18 15.62 -4.13 9.35
N THR A 19 15.36 -4.63 10.55
CA THR A 19 16.20 -5.64 11.20
C THR A 19 16.26 -6.92 10.38
N GLU A 20 15.13 -7.45 9.92
CA GLU A 20 15.09 -8.66 9.08
C GLU A 20 15.86 -8.48 7.77
N THR A 21 15.69 -7.33 7.10
CA THR A 21 16.41 -7.04 5.85
C THR A 21 17.92 -6.92 6.07
N MET A 22 18.36 -6.32 7.18
CA MET A 22 19.77 -6.23 7.53
C MET A 22 20.36 -7.60 7.88
N ASN A 23 19.64 -8.41 8.65
CA ASN A 23 20.04 -9.76 9.01
C ASN A 23 20.18 -10.65 7.76
N TYR A 24 19.22 -10.58 6.84
CA TYR A 24 19.28 -11.32 5.58
C TYR A 24 20.51 -10.92 4.76
N ARG A 25 20.76 -9.61 4.63
CA ARG A 25 21.95 -9.11 3.93
C ARG A 25 23.25 -9.57 4.58
N TYR A 26 23.30 -9.59 5.91
CA TYR A 26 24.47 -10.07 6.64
C TYR A 26 24.73 -11.56 6.43
N LEU A 27 23.69 -12.39 6.41
CA LEU A 27 23.81 -13.85 6.30
C LEU A 27 24.04 -14.34 4.86
N TYR A 28 23.38 -13.72 3.88
CA TYR A 28 23.30 -14.23 2.51
C TYR A 28 23.95 -13.30 1.47
N ASP A 29 24.57 -12.20 1.91
CA ASP A 29 25.18 -11.17 1.03
C ASP A 29 24.25 -10.72 -0.10
N GLY A 30 22.96 -10.57 0.23
CA GLY A 30 21.89 -10.35 -0.75
C GLY A 30 20.77 -9.45 -0.24
N SER A 31 19.87 -9.05 -1.15
CA SER A 31 18.62 -8.38 -0.79
C SER A 31 17.56 -9.41 -0.43
N LEU A 32 16.86 -9.19 0.69
CA LEU A 32 15.71 -10.00 1.09
C LEU A 32 14.62 -9.97 -0.01
N PRO A 33 14.22 -11.11 -0.59
CA PRO A 33 13.12 -11.19 -1.55
C PRO A 33 11.80 -10.73 -0.93
N LEU A 34 10.93 -10.08 -1.71
CA LEU A 34 9.72 -9.49 -1.11
C LEU A 34 8.78 -10.57 -0.57
N ASN A 35 8.67 -11.71 -1.25
CA ASN A 35 7.85 -12.85 -0.83
C ASN A 35 8.27 -13.40 0.55
N GLU A 36 9.57 -13.50 0.82
CA GLU A 36 10.07 -13.95 2.14
C GLU A 36 9.82 -12.90 3.22
N MET A 37 10.03 -11.62 2.89
CA MET A 37 9.74 -10.51 3.80
C MET A 37 8.27 -10.48 4.20
N VAL A 38 7.38 -10.75 3.25
CA VAL A 38 5.93 -10.81 3.43
C VAL A 38 5.52 -11.96 4.34
N ASN A 39 6.04 -13.16 4.13
CA ASN A 39 5.75 -14.30 5.01
C ASN A 39 6.20 -14.02 6.46
N THR A 40 7.40 -13.47 6.62
CA THR A 40 7.95 -13.07 7.92
C THR A 40 7.06 -12.03 8.62
N LEU A 41 6.48 -11.11 7.83
CA LEU A 41 5.55 -10.10 8.31
C LEU A 41 4.18 -10.69 8.68
N ALA A 42 3.64 -11.61 7.89
CA ALA A 42 2.40 -12.33 8.19
C ALA A 42 2.53 -13.10 9.51
N GLU A 43 3.61 -13.86 9.68
CA GLU A 43 3.92 -14.56 10.94
C GLU A 43 4.06 -13.61 12.13
N LYS A 44 4.58 -12.40 11.91
CA LYS A 44 4.67 -11.36 12.95
C LYS A 44 3.29 -10.89 13.37
N HIS A 45 2.36 -10.67 12.43
CA HIS A 45 0.96 -10.33 12.74
C HIS A 45 0.27 -11.48 13.46
N GLN A 46 0.41 -12.70 12.96
CA GLN A 46 -0.22 -13.90 13.52
C GLN A 46 0.16 -14.13 14.99
N ARG A 47 1.44 -13.89 15.33
CA ARG A 47 1.92 -13.96 16.71
C ARG A 47 1.30 -12.92 17.65
N HIS A 48 0.73 -11.83 17.14
CA HIS A 48 0.04 -10.81 17.95
C HIS A 48 -1.47 -11.05 18.02
N ILE A 49 -2.01 -11.88 17.14
CA ILE A 49 -3.43 -12.28 17.11
C ILE A 49 -3.68 -13.47 18.04
N HIS A 50 -2.83 -14.51 18.00
CA HIS A 50 -3.09 -15.76 18.73
C HIS A 50 -2.52 -15.82 20.15
N PHE A 51 -1.45 -15.09 20.45
CA PHE A 51 -0.83 -15.18 21.77
C PHE A 51 -1.52 -14.26 22.78
N GLY A 52 -2.00 -14.84 23.88
CA GLY A 52 -2.63 -14.11 24.98
C GLY A 52 -1.73 -12.99 25.53
N GLY A 53 -2.33 -11.86 25.87
CA GLY A 53 -1.62 -10.68 26.38
C GLY A 53 -1.04 -9.76 25.30
N LYS A 54 -1.23 -10.07 24.01
CA LYS A 54 -0.92 -9.18 22.90
C LYS A 54 -2.21 -8.72 22.22
N ARG A 55 -2.11 -7.59 21.51
CA ARG A 55 -3.17 -7.09 20.64
C ARG A 55 -2.69 -7.11 19.18
N PRO A 56 -3.60 -7.29 18.20
CA PRO A 56 -3.27 -7.12 16.79
C PRO A 56 -2.67 -5.73 16.50
N PHE A 57 -1.87 -5.66 15.44
CA PHE A 57 -1.34 -4.39 14.95
C PHE A 57 -2.46 -3.59 14.29
N GLY A 58 -2.76 -2.40 14.80
CA GLY A 58 -3.82 -1.54 14.28
C GLY A 58 -3.37 -0.72 13.07
N VAL A 59 -2.56 -1.30 12.19
CA VAL A 59 -1.97 -0.61 11.04
C VAL A 59 -2.01 -1.51 9.80
N GLY A 60 -2.44 -0.94 8.68
CA GLY A 60 -2.27 -1.52 7.37
C GLY A 60 -0.99 -0.99 6.73
N LEU A 61 -0.24 -1.87 6.06
CA LEU A 61 1.01 -1.51 5.39
C LEU A 61 0.86 -1.67 3.88
N LEU A 62 1.39 -0.71 3.14
CA LEU A 62 1.61 -0.84 1.70
C LEU A 62 3.12 -0.91 1.44
N ILE A 63 3.55 -2.02 0.88
CA ILE A 63 4.94 -2.38 0.68
C ILE A 63 5.19 -2.51 -0.82
N ALA A 64 5.91 -1.54 -1.38
CA ALA A 64 6.40 -1.60 -2.74
C ALA A 64 7.88 -2.02 -2.72
N GLY A 65 8.25 -2.96 -3.59
CA GLY A 65 9.62 -3.43 -3.75
C GLY A 65 9.90 -3.87 -5.16
N TYR A 66 11.20 -3.96 -5.48
CA TYR A 66 11.69 -4.54 -6.72
C TYR A 66 12.71 -5.62 -6.37
N ASP A 67 12.50 -6.83 -6.86
CA ASP A 67 13.42 -7.94 -6.71
C ASP A 67 13.67 -8.65 -8.05
N ARG A 68 14.25 -9.86 -8.04
CA ARG A 68 14.58 -10.62 -9.26
C ARG A 68 13.34 -11.03 -10.06
N GLN A 69 12.18 -11.17 -9.43
CA GLN A 69 10.91 -11.53 -10.08
C GLN A 69 10.19 -10.31 -10.64
N GLY A 70 10.55 -9.11 -10.19
CA GLY A 70 10.09 -7.86 -10.76
C GLY A 70 9.60 -6.88 -9.70
N VAL A 71 8.61 -6.08 -10.09
CA VAL A 71 7.94 -5.13 -9.17
C VAL A 71 6.85 -5.88 -8.40
N HIS A 72 6.81 -5.65 -7.10
CA HIS A 72 5.79 -6.21 -6.22
C HIS A 72 5.15 -5.10 -5.39
N LEU A 73 3.83 -5.14 -5.24
CA LEU A 73 3.07 -4.21 -4.40
C LEU A 73 2.18 -5.02 -3.46
N VAL A 74 2.60 -5.09 -2.21
CA VAL A 74 1.98 -5.95 -1.22
C VAL A 74 1.28 -5.10 -0.16
N GLN A 75 0.05 -5.48 0.17
CA GLN A 75 -0.74 -4.89 1.22
C GLN A 75 -0.89 -5.87 2.37
N THR A 76 -0.62 -5.40 3.60
CA THR A 76 -0.95 -6.14 4.82
C THR A 76 -2.04 -5.44 5.59
N VAL A 77 -2.88 -6.23 6.24
CA VAL A 77 -3.99 -5.76 7.06
C VAL A 77 -3.88 -6.28 8.50
N PRO A 78 -4.55 -5.63 9.48
CA PRO A 78 -4.52 -6.05 10.89
C PRO A 78 -4.90 -7.51 11.16
N SER A 79 -5.70 -8.14 10.28
CA SER A 79 -6.06 -9.57 10.38
C SER A 79 -4.90 -10.53 10.16
N GLY A 80 -3.75 -10.03 9.68
CA GLY A 80 -2.58 -10.85 9.33
C GLY A 80 -2.59 -11.33 7.88
N ASP A 81 -3.68 -11.09 7.15
CA ASP A 81 -3.73 -11.37 5.72
C ASP A 81 -2.77 -10.48 4.95
N VAL A 82 -2.22 -11.06 3.88
CA VAL A 82 -1.33 -10.37 2.97
C VAL A 82 -1.77 -10.60 1.54
N TYR A 83 -1.86 -9.51 0.79
CA TYR A 83 -2.37 -9.50 -0.58
C TYR A 83 -1.32 -8.90 -1.51
N ASP A 84 -0.98 -9.63 -2.58
CA ASP A 84 -0.18 -9.10 -3.68
C ASP A 84 -1.10 -8.43 -4.72
N TYR A 85 -0.84 -7.15 -4.99
CA TYR A 85 -1.66 -6.31 -5.85
C TYR A 85 -0.83 -5.79 -7.03
N LYS A 86 -1.51 -5.55 -8.16
CA LYS A 86 -0.93 -4.74 -9.23
C LYS A 86 -1.13 -3.24 -9.00
N ALA A 87 -2.25 -2.88 -8.37
CA ALA A 87 -2.56 -1.54 -7.92
C ALA A 87 -3.56 -1.63 -6.76
N THR A 88 -3.38 -0.84 -5.71
CA THR A 88 -4.31 -0.77 -4.58
C THR A 88 -4.21 0.60 -3.90
N ALA A 89 -5.21 0.94 -3.11
CA ALA A 89 -5.26 2.12 -2.25
C ALA A 89 -5.77 1.73 -0.87
N MET A 90 -5.30 2.42 0.17
CA MET A 90 -5.63 2.13 1.57
C MET A 90 -5.93 3.42 2.34
N GLY A 91 -6.72 3.30 3.41
CA GLY A 91 -7.11 4.40 4.29
C GLY A 91 -8.49 4.98 3.99
N VAL A 92 -8.75 6.15 4.55
CA VAL A 92 -10.06 6.83 4.48
C VAL A 92 -10.41 7.18 3.04
N ARG A 93 -11.65 6.89 2.62
CA ARG A 93 -12.15 7.08 1.25
C ARG A 93 -11.29 6.41 0.17
N SER A 94 -10.54 5.35 0.51
CA SER A 94 -9.73 4.61 -0.45
C SER A 94 -10.56 3.91 -1.53
N GLN A 95 -11.88 3.72 -1.32
CA GLN A 95 -12.75 3.09 -2.31
C GLN A 95 -12.85 3.88 -3.61
N SER A 96 -12.95 5.22 -3.57
CA SER A 96 -12.97 6.03 -4.80
C SER A 96 -11.65 5.92 -5.57
N ALA A 97 -10.53 5.84 -4.85
CA ALA A 97 -9.21 5.59 -5.44
C ALA A 97 -9.13 4.19 -6.07
N ARG A 98 -9.65 3.16 -5.40
CA ARG A 98 -9.72 1.79 -5.95
C ARG A 98 -10.55 1.75 -7.23
N THR A 99 -11.72 2.38 -7.26
CA THR A 99 -12.56 2.45 -8.47
C THR A 99 -11.87 3.19 -9.62
N TYR A 100 -11.08 4.23 -9.34
CA TYR A 100 -10.24 4.86 -10.37
C TYR A 100 -9.20 3.87 -10.92
N LEU A 101 -8.49 3.17 -10.04
CA LEU A 101 -7.47 2.20 -10.41
C LEU A 101 -8.05 1.04 -11.22
N GLU A 102 -9.23 0.54 -10.87
CA GLU A 102 -9.94 -0.52 -11.60
C GLU A 102 -10.23 -0.13 -13.05
N LYS A 103 -10.73 1.10 -13.28
CA LYS A 103 -11.02 1.62 -14.62
C LYS A 103 -9.79 1.74 -15.50
N HIS A 104 -8.64 2.04 -14.91
CA HIS A 104 -7.38 2.28 -15.62
C HIS A 104 -6.41 1.09 -15.55
N PHE A 105 -6.80 -0.02 -14.92
CA PHE A 105 -5.91 -1.13 -14.58
C PHE A 105 -5.12 -1.69 -15.77
N THR A 106 -5.79 -1.85 -16.92
CA THR A 106 -5.17 -2.37 -18.15
C THR A 106 -4.10 -1.44 -18.71
N THR A 107 -4.23 -0.13 -18.50
CA THR A 107 -3.25 0.86 -18.95
C THR A 107 -2.04 0.94 -18.03
N LEU A 108 -2.16 0.58 -16.75
CA LEU A 108 -1.08 0.72 -15.76
C LEU A 108 0.13 -0.19 -16.02
N THR A 109 -0.02 -1.26 -16.79
CA THR A 109 1.05 -2.26 -17.02
C THR A 109 2.05 -1.86 -18.10
N SER A 110 1.72 -0.89 -18.96
CA SER A 110 2.52 -0.57 -20.16
C SER A 110 2.75 0.94 -20.33
N ILE A 111 2.86 1.68 -19.23
CA ILE A 111 3.05 3.14 -19.23
C ILE A 111 4.41 3.54 -18.69
N SER A 112 4.80 4.79 -19.00
CA SER A 112 6.02 5.38 -18.46
C SER A 112 5.90 5.66 -16.94
N LEU A 113 7.05 5.85 -16.28
CA LEU A 113 7.08 6.21 -14.85
C LEU A 113 6.31 7.52 -14.57
N GLU A 114 6.42 8.52 -15.46
CA GLU A 114 5.76 9.81 -15.26
C GLU A 114 4.23 9.70 -15.36
N GLU A 115 3.74 8.91 -16.31
CA GLU A 115 2.31 8.60 -16.44
C GLU A 115 1.82 7.77 -15.25
N LEU A 116 2.62 6.81 -14.77
CA LEU A 116 2.28 6.00 -13.60
C LEU A 116 2.13 6.86 -12.34
N ILE A 117 3.06 7.79 -12.10
CA ILE A 117 2.96 8.76 -11.01
C ILE A 117 1.69 9.61 -11.18
N THR A 118 1.38 10.05 -12.39
CA THR A 118 0.18 10.84 -12.68
C THR A 118 -1.10 10.05 -12.35
N HIS A 119 -1.18 8.77 -12.73
CA HIS A 119 -2.31 7.91 -12.37
C HIS A 119 -2.42 7.69 -10.87
N ALA A 120 -1.29 7.50 -10.16
CA ALA A 120 -1.29 7.39 -8.71
C ALA A 120 -1.82 8.67 -8.03
N LEU A 121 -1.43 9.85 -8.53
CA LEU A 121 -1.95 11.13 -8.03
C LEU A 121 -3.43 11.33 -8.33
N LYS A 122 -3.92 10.91 -9.50
CA LYS A 122 -5.36 10.95 -9.84
C LYS A 122 -6.19 10.04 -8.93
N ALA A 123 -5.69 8.83 -8.66
CA ALA A 123 -6.31 7.92 -7.69
C ALA A 123 -6.35 8.59 -6.30
N LEU A 124 -5.23 9.13 -5.81
CA LEU A 124 -5.18 9.80 -4.50
C LEU A 124 -6.10 11.03 -4.43
N ALA A 125 -6.18 11.82 -5.50
CA ALA A 125 -7.05 12.99 -5.58
C ALA A 125 -8.54 12.62 -5.48
N SER A 126 -8.94 11.45 -6.00
CA SER A 126 -10.32 10.97 -5.84
C SER A 126 -10.68 10.57 -4.39
N ALA A 127 -9.69 10.25 -3.55
CA ALA A 127 -9.88 10.01 -2.11
C ALA A 127 -9.80 11.30 -1.27
N THR A 128 -9.50 12.43 -1.90
CA THR A 128 -9.31 13.73 -1.25
C THR A 128 -10.61 14.55 -1.28
N PRO A 129 -10.96 15.30 -0.22
CA PRO A 129 -12.15 16.17 -0.22
C PRO A 129 -12.07 17.24 -1.31
N GLU A 130 -13.22 17.72 -1.80
CA GLU A 130 -13.26 18.62 -2.95
C GLU A 130 -12.56 19.97 -2.76
N ASN A 131 -12.45 20.41 -1.50
CA ASN A 131 -11.81 21.67 -1.13
C ASN A 131 -10.29 21.55 -0.91
N VAL A 132 -9.71 20.35 -1.11
CA VAL A 132 -8.29 20.11 -0.88
C VAL A 132 -7.62 19.67 -2.17
N ASN A 133 -6.65 20.47 -2.63
CA ASN A 133 -5.79 20.12 -3.76
C ASN A 133 -4.50 19.47 -3.27
N LEU A 134 -4.00 18.50 -4.04
CA LEU A 134 -2.69 17.89 -3.80
C LEU A 134 -1.57 18.92 -4.03
N ASN A 135 -0.61 18.97 -3.12
CA ASN A 135 0.56 19.83 -3.21
C ASN A 135 1.73 19.18 -2.45
N VAL A 136 2.92 19.77 -2.55
CA VAL A 136 4.15 19.20 -1.96
C VAL A 136 4.11 19.07 -0.43
N ASN A 137 3.26 19.84 0.26
CA ASN A 137 3.18 19.82 1.72
C ASN A 137 2.27 18.71 2.24
N ASN A 138 1.31 18.24 1.43
CA ASN A 138 0.32 17.24 1.84
C ASN A 138 0.44 15.90 1.09
N THR A 139 1.34 15.81 0.11
CA THR A 139 1.47 14.63 -0.74
C THR A 139 2.93 14.17 -0.78
N THR A 140 3.15 12.90 -0.46
CA THR A 140 4.48 12.27 -0.53
C THR A 140 4.48 11.21 -1.63
N ILE A 141 5.51 11.23 -2.48
CA ILE A 141 5.69 10.28 -3.57
C ILE A 141 6.96 9.47 -3.29
N ALA A 142 6.87 8.15 -3.41
CA ALA A 142 8.02 7.26 -3.33
C ALA A 142 8.03 6.32 -4.54
N VAL A 143 9.21 6.09 -5.10
CA VAL A 143 9.41 5.29 -6.31
C VAL A 143 10.44 4.19 -6.04
N VAL A 144 10.21 3.02 -6.60
CA VAL A 144 11.13 1.88 -6.64
C VAL A 144 10.94 1.14 -7.95
N GLY A 145 12.01 0.62 -8.53
CA GLY A 145 11.94 -0.12 -9.80
C GLY A 145 13.28 -0.69 -10.22
N LYS A 146 13.33 -1.16 -11.47
CA LYS A 146 14.57 -1.66 -12.07
C LYS A 146 15.62 -0.55 -12.11
N ASP A 147 16.79 -0.80 -11.51
CA ASP A 147 17.91 0.14 -11.41
C ASP A 147 17.56 1.47 -10.69
N VAL A 148 16.39 1.54 -10.04
CA VAL A 148 15.93 2.69 -9.26
C VAL A 148 15.73 2.26 -7.81
N PRO A 149 16.65 2.63 -6.90
CA PRO A 149 16.50 2.28 -5.49
C PRO A 149 15.28 2.98 -4.91
N PHE A 150 14.71 2.39 -3.85
CA PHE A 150 13.58 3.00 -3.14
C PHE A 150 13.93 4.43 -2.70
N THR A 151 13.28 5.41 -3.32
CA THR A 151 13.56 6.82 -3.12
C THR A 151 12.26 7.55 -2.82
N ILE A 152 12.24 8.28 -1.71
CA ILE A 152 11.17 9.25 -1.41
C ILE A 152 11.56 10.54 -2.12
N LEU A 153 10.69 11.04 -2.99
CA LEU A 153 10.96 12.27 -3.72
C LEU A 153 11.03 13.45 -2.73
N ASN A 154 12.07 14.27 -2.87
CA ASN A 154 12.16 15.53 -2.14
C ASN A 154 11.13 16.54 -2.69
N GLU A 155 10.96 17.66 -1.99
CA GLU A 155 9.98 18.68 -2.40
C GLU A 155 10.22 19.17 -3.83
N GLU A 156 11.47 19.40 -4.23
CA GLU A 156 11.83 19.87 -5.58
C GLU A 156 11.44 18.87 -6.67
N ALA A 157 11.75 17.58 -6.49
CA ALA A 157 11.38 16.53 -7.43
C ALA A 157 9.87 16.30 -7.42
N ALA A 158 9.19 16.45 -6.28
CA ALA A 158 7.75 16.32 -6.17
C ALA A 158 7.01 17.48 -6.87
N ARG A 159 7.55 18.71 -6.86
CA ARG A 159 6.97 19.87 -7.58
C ARG A 159 6.79 19.61 -9.07
N LYS A 160 7.73 18.90 -9.70
CA LYS A 160 7.62 18.50 -11.12
C LYS A 160 6.29 17.81 -11.42
N TYR A 161 5.78 17.01 -10.49
CA TYR A 161 4.54 16.26 -10.65
C TYR A 161 3.32 16.96 -10.07
N LEU A 162 3.50 17.80 -9.04
CA LEU A 162 2.40 18.38 -8.26
C LEU A 162 2.00 19.80 -8.70
N ASP A 163 2.93 20.64 -9.18
CA ASP A 163 2.63 22.05 -9.48
C ASP A 163 1.63 22.21 -10.64
N ASN A 164 1.70 21.30 -11.62
CA ASN A 164 0.80 21.27 -12.78
C ASN A 164 -0.31 20.23 -12.65
N PHE A 165 -0.44 19.58 -11.50
CA PHE A 165 -1.45 18.55 -11.30
C PHE A 165 -2.83 19.18 -11.11
N VAL A 166 -3.71 18.97 -12.08
CA VAL A 166 -5.12 19.37 -11.98
C VAL A 166 -5.99 18.14 -12.21
N MET A 167 -6.77 17.79 -11.20
CA MET A 167 -7.77 16.74 -11.33
C MET A 167 -8.97 17.28 -12.12
N ARG A 168 -9.14 16.80 -13.35
CA ARG A 168 -10.27 17.24 -14.18
C ARG A 168 -11.56 16.60 -13.68
N PRO A 169 -12.72 17.27 -13.79
CA PRO A 169 -14.01 16.71 -13.36
C PRO A 169 -14.34 15.35 -13.99
N GLN A 170 -13.85 15.12 -15.21
CA GLN A 170 -14.05 13.88 -15.97
C GLN A 170 -13.29 12.69 -15.38
N ASP A 171 -12.16 12.96 -14.71
CA ASP A 171 -11.31 11.94 -14.09
C ASP A 171 -11.85 11.56 -12.68
N ARG A 172 -12.80 12.34 -12.13
CA ARG A 172 -13.40 12.06 -10.82
C ARG A 172 -14.38 10.90 -10.93
N VAL A 173 -14.11 9.86 -10.15
CA VAL A 173 -15.10 8.82 -9.88
C VAL A 173 -16.04 9.35 -8.80
N ALA A 174 -17.36 9.27 -9.03
CA ALA A 174 -18.34 9.53 -7.98
C ALA A 174 -18.04 8.60 -6.79
N ALA A 175 -18.11 9.13 -5.56
CA ALA A 175 -18.04 8.29 -4.38
C ALA A 175 -19.24 7.33 -4.42
N ASN A 176 -18.99 6.03 -4.64
CA ASN A 176 -20.02 5.03 -4.45
C ASN A 176 -20.35 5.00 -2.96
N VAL A 177 -21.62 5.24 -2.62
CA VAL A 177 -22.14 5.39 -1.24
C VAL A 177 -22.26 4.03 -0.52
N ASN A 178 -21.82 2.94 -1.14
CA ASN A 178 -21.88 1.60 -0.54
C ASN A 178 -20.65 1.39 0.35
N GLU A 179 -20.61 2.06 1.51
CA GLU A 179 -19.64 1.78 2.58
C GLU A 179 -20.04 0.56 3.43
N GLU A 180 -21.15 -0.13 3.13
CA GLU A 180 -21.71 -1.19 3.99
C GLU A 180 -21.43 -2.65 3.56
N ASP A 181 -20.88 -2.92 2.36
CA ASP A 181 -20.83 -4.30 1.84
C ASP A 181 -19.51 -5.08 2.13
N ASP A 182 -18.48 -4.44 2.69
CA ASP A 182 -17.18 -5.11 2.97
C ASP A 182 -17.17 -5.89 4.32
N GLU A 183 -18.30 -5.97 5.05
CA GLU A 183 -18.45 -6.72 6.31
C GLU A 183 -19.32 -7.99 6.21
N VAL A 184 -19.54 -8.56 5.02
CA VAL A 184 -20.18 -9.90 4.93
C VAL A 184 -19.12 -10.97 5.13
N ILE A 185 -18.84 -11.28 6.39
CA ILE A 185 -18.25 -12.56 6.79
C ILE A 185 -19.23 -13.63 6.31
N HIS A 186 -18.89 -14.35 5.24
CA HIS A 186 -19.55 -15.63 4.95
C HIS A 186 -19.17 -16.59 6.09
N GLU A 187 -19.94 -16.57 7.17
CA GLU A 187 -19.95 -17.65 8.15
C GLU A 187 -20.40 -18.91 7.40
N GLN A 188 -19.44 -19.70 6.93
CA GLN A 188 -19.71 -21.11 6.67
C GLN A 188 -19.94 -21.74 8.05
N PRO A 189 -21.10 -22.35 8.31
CA PRO A 189 -21.29 -23.08 9.55
C PRO A 189 -20.22 -24.18 9.61
N LEU A 190 -19.50 -24.27 10.73
CA LEU A 190 -18.67 -25.44 11.01
C LEU A 190 -19.63 -26.62 11.13
N ASP A 191 -19.63 -27.52 10.15
CA ASP A 191 -20.16 -28.86 10.31
C ASP A 191 -19.28 -29.58 11.34
N VAL A 192 -19.71 -29.52 12.60
CA VAL A 192 -19.22 -30.37 13.67
C VAL A 192 -20.21 -31.51 13.80
N ASP A 193 -20.07 -32.52 12.95
CA ASP A 193 -20.66 -33.83 13.20
C ASP A 193 -19.62 -34.71 13.92
N GLU A 194 -20.06 -35.30 15.04
CA GLU A 194 -19.35 -36.21 15.96
C GLU A 194 -18.73 -37.45 15.29
#